data_AF-A0A0M4N103-F1
#
_entry.id   AF-A0A0M4N103-F1
#
_cell.length_a   1.000
_cell.length_b   1.000
_cell.length_c   1.000
_cell.angle_alpha   90.00
_cell.angle_beta   90.00
_cell.angle_gamma   90.00
#
_symmetry.space_group_name_H-M   'P 1'
#
loop_
_entity.id
_entity.type
_entity.pdbx_description
1 polymer ?
#
loop_
_entity_poly.entity_id
_entity_poly.type
_entity_poly.pdbx_seq_one_letter_code
_entity_poly.pdbx_strand_id
1 'polypeptide(L)'
;MTIPRYDEFFVPMLRILSDGKIHASGEMLTLLADEFAVTEGERSRLLPSGRSRVLNGRISWARTYLKKAGLIESPKRGTYRITRPGKEALASGAQIDNDYLERYESFRSFKNLNGDSSTHTTVDGGLEKKSEAYSSEETPDEALDRAFSSINMRLADDLLSEVLKLSPIAFERFVLDLMAKMGYGAFDSASQMTPISGDEGIDGIIMEDKLGFDLIYVQAKRYAEDKSVGRPDIQAFVGAITGRGGKGLFVTTARFTEKAITYAKRQHIILIDGHKLAQLMIEHGFGVSTRKIYEIKAVDSDVFNEYVDEE
;
A
#
# COMPACT_ATOMS: atom_id res chain seq x y z
N MET A 1 -15.02 1.61 -14.12
CA MET A 1 -15.02 0.15 -14.32
C MET A 1 -13.89 -0.41 -13.45
N THR A 2 -13.46 -1.66 -13.59
CA THR A 2 -12.23 -2.10 -12.93
C THR A 2 -11.06 -1.83 -13.86
N ILE A 3 -9.89 -1.41 -13.32
CA ILE A 3 -8.65 -1.36 -14.11
C ILE A 3 -8.46 -2.75 -14.73
N PRO A 4 -8.17 -2.87 -16.04
CA PRO A 4 -7.99 -4.17 -16.68
C PRO A 4 -6.85 -4.96 -16.01
N ARG A 5 -6.95 -6.28 -16.02
CA ARG A 5 -5.90 -7.20 -15.56
C ARG A 5 -4.70 -7.12 -16.52
N TYR A 6 -3.54 -7.61 -16.08
CA TYR A 6 -2.33 -7.50 -16.90
C TYR A 6 -2.40 -8.33 -18.19
N ASP A 7 -3.09 -9.48 -18.17
CA ASP A 7 -3.27 -10.37 -19.31
C ASP A 7 -4.20 -9.79 -20.38
N GLU A 8 -5.20 -9.02 -19.96
CA GLU A 8 -6.10 -8.29 -20.87
C GLU A 8 -5.36 -7.29 -21.76
N PHE A 9 -4.18 -6.80 -21.34
CA PHE A 9 -3.34 -5.92 -22.17
C PHE A 9 -2.52 -6.67 -23.24
N PHE A 10 -2.45 -8.01 -23.24
CA PHE A 10 -1.59 -8.74 -24.18
C PHE A 10 -1.96 -8.48 -25.65
N VAL A 11 -3.23 -8.70 -26.02
CA VAL A 11 -3.69 -8.53 -27.41
C VAL A 11 -3.66 -7.06 -27.85
N PRO A 12 -4.20 -6.09 -27.09
CA PRO A 12 -4.09 -4.66 -27.39
C PRO A 12 -2.65 -4.19 -27.61
N MET A 13 -1.72 -4.64 -26.77
CA MET A 13 -0.31 -4.28 -26.88
C MET A 13 0.32 -4.81 -28.17
N LEU A 14 0.06 -6.07 -28.53
CA LEU A 14 0.52 -6.61 -29.81
C LEU A 14 -0.12 -5.88 -31.00
N ARG A 15 -1.37 -5.46 -30.88
CA ARG A 15 -2.07 -4.68 -31.92
C ARG A 15 -1.41 -3.31 -32.12
N ILE A 16 -1.11 -2.58 -31.05
CA ILE A 16 -0.39 -1.30 -31.13
C ILE A 16 0.96 -1.48 -31.83
N LEU A 17 1.71 -2.52 -31.45
CA LEU A 17 3.04 -2.81 -32.01
C LEU A 17 3.00 -3.46 -33.40
N SER A 18 1.82 -3.75 -33.96
CA SER A 18 1.67 -4.55 -35.19
C SER A 18 2.24 -3.88 -36.45
N ASP A 19 2.43 -2.55 -36.40
CA ASP A 19 3.07 -1.78 -37.47
C ASP A 19 4.57 -2.09 -37.62
N GLY A 20 5.17 -2.82 -36.66
CA GLY A 20 6.57 -3.22 -36.67
C GLY A 20 7.55 -2.09 -36.32
N LYS A 21 7.06 -0.91 -35.94
CA LYS A 21 7.89 0.22 -35.51
C LYS A 21 8.27 0.08 -34.03
N ILE A 22 9.14 0.99 -33.60
CA ILE A 22 9.58 1.10 -32.22
C ILE A 22 8.66 2.08 -31.51
N HIS A 23 7.98 1.64 -30.46
CA HIS A 23 7.12 2.48 -29.62
C HIS A 23 7.72 2.69 -28.25
N ALA A 24 7.54 3.90 -27.69
CA ALA A 24 8.02 4.24 -26.36
C ALA A 24 7.07 3.73 -25.27
N SER A 25 7.60 3.40 -24.09
CA SER A 25 6.82 2.96 -22.94
C SER A 25 5.73 3.94 -22.53
N GLY A 26 6.01 5.24 -22.58
CA GLY A 26 5.05 6.28 -22.20
C GLY A 26 3.90 6.41 -23.19
N GLU A 27 4.21 6.28 -24.49
CA GLU A 27 3.22 6.28 -25.57
C GLU A 27 2.29 5.07 -25.44
N MET A 28 2.84 3.86 -25.27
CA MET A 28 2.04 2.64 -25.10
C MET A 28 1.14 2.72 -23.86
N LEU A 29 1.62 3.32 -22.76
CA LEU A 29 0.81 3.52 -21.56
C LEU A 29 -0.44 4.35 -21.88
N THR A 30 -0.27 5.47 -22.58
CA THR A 30 -1.38 6.35 -22.97
C THR A 30 -2.34 5.62 -23.92
N LEU A 31 -1.81 5.01 -24.99
CA LEU A 31 -2.64 4.31 -25.98
C LEU A 31 -3.46 3.17 -25.38
N LEU A 32 -2.86 2.35 -24.50
CA LEU A 32 -3.57 1.27 -23.82
C LEU A 32 -4.60 1.81 -22.82
N ALA A 33 -4.28 2.89 -22.10
CA ALA A 33 -5.24 3.50 -21.19
C ALA A 33 -6.45 4.10 -21.93
N ASP A 34 -6.24 4.65 -23.13
CA ASP A 34 -7.29 5.20 -23.98
C ASP A 34 -8.14 4.09 -24.60
N GLU A 35 -7.54 3.00 -25.09
CA GLU A 35 -8.27 1.86 -25.68
C GLU A 35 -9.27 1.23 -24.70
N PHE A 36 -8.90 1.14 -23.41
CA PHE A 36 -9.77 0.61 -22.35
C PHE A 36 -10.66 1.67 -21.68
N ALA A 37 -10.64 2.92 -22.17
CA ALA A 37 -11.37 4.04 -21.58
C ALA A 37 -11.14 4.19 -20.06
N VAL A 38 -9.90 3.97 -19.61
CA VAL A 38 -9.52 4.07 -18.19
C VAL A 38 -9.62 5.52 -17.74
N THR A 39 -10.42 5.79 -16.72
CA THR A 39 -10.68 7.13 -16.18
C THR A 39 -9.47 7.73 -15.49
N GLU A 40 -9.43 9.04 -15.32
CA GLU A 40 -8.30 9.72 -14.65
C GLU A 40 -8.12 9.26 -13.18
N GLY A 41 -9.22 8.99 -12.47
CA GLY A 41 -9.17 8.43 -11.13
C GLY A 41 -8.55 7.03 -11.08
N GLU A 42 -8.83 6.20 -12.09
CA GLU A 42 -8.24 4.86 -12.23
C GLU A 42 -6.76 4.93 -12.65
N ARG A 43 -6.41 5.85 -13.57
CA ARG A 43 -5.02 6.10 -13.98
C ARG A 43 -4.14 6.55 -12.80
N SER A 44 -4.72 7.33 -11.89
CA SER A 44 -4.04 7.84 -10.70
C SER A 44 -4.08 6.88 -9.50
N ARG A 45 -4.75 5.73 -9.60
CA ARG A 45 -4.86 4.77 -8.50
C ARG A 45 -3.49 4.17 -8.16
N LEU A 46 -3.05 4.40 -6.92
CA LEU A 46 -1.84 3.82 -6.36
C LEU A 46 -2.11 2.43 -5.78
N LEU A 47 -1.06 1.61 -5.72
CA LEU A 47 -1.03 0.44 -4.85
C LEU A 47 -1.15 0.87 -3.37
N PRO A 48 -1.56 -0.03 -2.45
CA PRO A 48 -1.64 0.27 -1.02
C PRO A 48 -0.32 0.82 -0.43
N SER A 49 0.83 0.41 -0.97
CA SER A 49 2.13 0.95 -0.60
C SER A 49 2.35 2.43 -0.96
N GLY A 50 1.52 3.01 -1.83
CA GLY A 50 1.62 4.39 -2.30
C GLY A 50 2.76 4.64 -3.30
N ARG A 51 3.54 3.61 -3.65
CA ARG A 51 4.80 3.78 -4.40
C ARG A 51 4.62 3.78 -5.92
N SER A 52 3.60 3.09 -6.43
CA SER A 52 3.40 2.93 -7.87
C SER A 52 1.91 2.88 -8.22
N ARG A 53 1.59 3.22 -9.47
CA ARG A 53 0.23 3.15 -10.01
C ARG A 53 -0.09 1.73 -10.45
N VAL A 54 -1.29 1.27 -10.12
CA VAL A 54 -1.79 -0.07 -10.48
C VAL A 54 -1.70 -0.29 -11.99
N LEU A 55 -2.22 0.66 -12.78
CA LEU A 55 -2.22 0.58 -14.25
C LEU A 55 -0.80 0.43 -14.82
N ASN A 56 0.15 1.23 -14.33
CA ASN A 56 1.54 1.16 -14.78
C ASN A 56 2.16 -0.21 -14.49
N GLY A 57 1.91 -0.75 -13.29
CA GLY A 57 2.35 -2.08 -12.89
C GLY A 57 1.82 -3.17 -13.82
N ARG A 58 0.51 -3.17 -14.08
CA ARG A 58 -0.14 -4.16 -14.96
C ARG A 58 0.37 -4.11 -16.39
N ILE A 59 0.52 -2.93 -16.98
CA ILE A 59 1.10 -2.76 -18.32
C ILE A 59 2.60 -3.13 -18.33
N SER A 60 3.34 -2.89 -17.24
CA SER A 60 4.72 -3.34 -17.09
C SER A 60 4.84 -4.87 -17.10
N TRP A 61 3.98 -5.56 -16.36
CA TRP A 61 3.94 -7.02 -16.33
C TRP A 61 3.48 -7.62 -17.65
N ALA A 62 2.50 -7.00 -18.30
CA ALA A 62 2.07 -7.38 -19.64
C ALA A 62 3.25 -7.42 -20.63
N ARG A 63 4.06 -6.35 -20.63
CA ARG A 63 5.30 -6.26 -21.43
C ARG A 63 6.32 -7.32 -21.03
N THR A 64 6.55 -7.50 -19.73
CA THR A 64 7.50 -8.49 -19.23
C THR A 64 7.15 -9.88 -19.73
N TYR A 65 5.88 -10.28 -19.63
CA TYR A 65 5.42 -11.60 -20.03
C TYR A 65 5.52 -11.81 -21.54
N LEU A 66 5.05 -10.85 -22.34
CA LEU A 66 5.19 -10.90 -23.80
C LEU A 66 6.65 -10.93 -24.25
N LYS A 67 7.53 -10.18 -23.57
CA LYS A 67 8.98 -10.18 -23.86
C LYS A 67 9.61 -11.52 -23.51
N LYS A 68 9.25 -12.11 -22.37
CA LYS A 68 9.75 -13.44 -21.94
C LYS A 68 9.22 -14.58 -22.81
N ALA A 69 8.03 -14.44 -23.39
CA ALA A 69 7.51 -15.31 -24.44
C ALA A 69 8.11 -15.07 -25.83
N GLY A 70 8.95 -14.03 -26.00
CA GLY A 70 9.56 -13.70 -27.28
C GLY A 70 8.61 -13.08 -28.31
N LEU A 71 7.41 -12.65 -27.90
CA LEU A 71 6.42 -12.02 -28.78
C LEU A 71 6.72 -10.54 -29.06
N ILE A 72 7.43 -9.90 -28.12
CA ILE A 72 7.96 -8.55 -28.29
C ILE A 72 9.43 -8.52 -27.88
N GLU A 73 10.15 -7.54 -28.39
CA GLU A 73 11.52 -7.24 -28.01
C GLU A 73 11.66 -5.79 -27.57
N SER A 74 12.80 -5.44 -26.99
CA SER A 74 13.11 -4.08 -26.56
C SER A 74 14.43 -3.64 -27.18
N PRO A 75 14.40 -3.05 -28.40
CA PRO A 75 15.61 -2.69 -29.15
C PRO A 75 16.46 -1.64 -28.42
N LYS A 76 15.81 -0.65 -27.80
CA LYS A 76 16.41 0.30 -26.88
C LYS A 76 15.62 0.31 -25.57
N ARG A 77 16.27 0.71 -24.48
CA ARG A 77 15.64 0.78 -23.17
C ARG A 77 14.37 1.64 -23.21
N GLY A 78 13.30 1.12 -22.61
CA GLY A 78 12.00 1.80 -22.58
C GLY A 78 11.26 1.81 -23.91
N THR A 79 11.77 1.12 -24.94
CA THR A 79 11.12 1.00 -26.25
C THR A 79 10.83 -0.44 -26.60
N TYR A 80 9.81 -0.67 -27.42
CA TYR A 80 9.31 -2.01 -27.74
C TYR A 80 8.95 -2.14 -29.21
N ARG A 81 9.11 -3.36 -29.74
CA ARG A 81 8.75 -3.74 -31.11
C ARG A 81 8.22 -5.17 -31.11
N ILE A 82 7.23 -5.45 -31.96
CA ILE A 82 6.70 -6.81 -32.14
C ILE A 82 7.71 -7.69 -32.90
N THR A 83 7.84 -8.96 -32.50
CA THR A 83 8.68 -9.94 -33.20
C THR A 83 7.87 -10.70 -34.26
N ARG A 84 8.53 -11.54 -35.06
CA ARG A 84 7.82 -12.45 -36.00
C ARG A 84 6.84 -13.39 -35.26
N PRO A 85 7.25 -14.12 -34.19
CA PRO A 85 6.31 -14.87 -33.35
C PRO A 85 5.14 -14.04 -32.81
N GLY A 86 5.39 -12.78 -32.42
CA GLY A 86 4.33 -11.87 -31.97
C GLY A 86 3.28 -11.58 -33.05
N LYS A 87 3.72 -11.34 -34.29
CA LYS A 87 2.81 -11.14 -35.44
C LYS A 87 2.01 -12.39 -35.75
N GLU A 88 2.64 -13.56 -35.72
CA GLU A 88 1.97 -14.85 -35.93
C GLU A 88 0.92 -15.12 -34.83
N ALA A 89 1.26 -14.83 -33.56
CA ALA A 89 0.34 -14.94 -32.45
C ALA A 89 -0.87 -14.02 -32.61
N LEU A 90 -0.66 -12.74 -32.96
CA LEU A 90 -1.74 -11.78 -33.20
C LEU A 90 -2.62 -12.19 -34.39
N ALA A 91 -2.02 -12.66 -35.49
CA ALA A 91 -2.74 -13.09 -36.68
C ALA A 91 -3.57 -14.37 -36.47
N SER A 92 -3.21 -15.20 -35.49
CA SER A 92 -3.94 -16.43 -35.18
C SER A 92 -5.37 -16.19 -34.68
N GLY A 93 -5.68 -14.98 -34.18
CA GLY A 93 -6.96 -14.65 -33.58
C GLY A 93 -7.25 -15.39 -32.28
N ALA A 94 -6.30 -16.15 -31.75
CA ALA A 94 -6.43 -16.84 -30.48
C ALA A 94 -6.50 -15.83 -29.33
N GLN A 95 -7.16 -16.22 -28.24
CA GLN A 95 -6.99 -15.55 -26.96
C GLN A 95 -5.52 -15.73 -26.52
N ILE A 96 -4.83 -14.61 -26.34
CA ILE A 96 -3.46 -14.59 -25.83
C ILE A 96 -3.59 -14.27 -24.34
N ASP A 97 -3.44 -15.28 -23.51
CA ASP A 97 -3.41 -15.24 -22.05
C ASP A 97 -2.16 -15.99 -21.54
N ASN A 98 -2.04 -16.17 -20.23
CA ASN A 98 -0.90 -16.89 -19.66
C ASN A 98 -0.77 -18.32 -20.17
N ASP A 99 -1.87 -19.03 -20.41
CA ASP A 99 -1.88 -20.41 -20.89
C ASP A 99 -1.42 -20.46 -22.36
N TYR A 100 -1.78 -19.46 -23.16
CA TYR A 100 -1.23 -19.29 -24.50
C TYR A 100 0.29 -19.09 -24.47
N LEU A 101 0.79 -18.26 -23.55
CA LEU A 101 2.22 -17.97 -23.44
C LEU A 101 3.04 -19.21 -23.00
N GLU A 102 2.43 -20.21 -22.36
CA GLU A 102 3.10 -21.46 -22.00
C GLU A 102 3.53 -22.30 -23.21
N ARG A 103 3.08 -21.96 -24.42
CA ARG A 103 3.58 -22.58 -25.67
C ARG A 103 5.04 -22.22 -25.97
N TYR A 104 5.55 -21.14 -25.37
CA TYR A 104 6.92 -20.67 -25.59
C TYR A 104 7.85 -21.18 -24.48
N GLU A 105 8.88 -21.93 -24.86
CA GLU A 105 9.85 -22.51 -23.93
C GLU A 105 10.49 -21.44 -23.02
N SER A 106 10.87 -20.29 -23.57
CA SER A 106 11.45 -19.17 -22.82
C SER A 106 10.51 -18.62 -21.73
N PHE A 107 9.20 -18.66 -21.95
CA PHE A 107 8.21 -18.24 -20.96
C PHE A 107 8.04 -19.29 -19.85
N ARG A 108 8.01 -20.59 -20.22
CA ARG A 108 7.98 -21.68 -19.23
C ARG A 108 9.20 -21.65 -18.32
N SER A 109 10.41 -21.45 -18.87
CA SER A 109 11.64 -21.32 -18.08
C SER A 109 11.57 -20.13 -17.12
N PHE A 110 11.02 -19.00 -17.56
CA PHE A 110 10.81 -17.82 -16.71
C PHE A 110 9.84 -18.09 -15.54
N LYS A 111 8.72 -18.77 -15.78
CA LYS A 111 7.77 -19.16 -14.71
C LYS A 111 8.37 -20.18 -13.75
N ASN A 112 9.07 -21.20 -14.24
CA ASN A 112 9.63 -22.26 -13.40
C ASN A 112 10.73 -21.75 -12.46
N LEU A 113 11.55 -20.78 -12.90
CA LEU A 113 12.52 -20.10 -12.03
C LEU A 113 11.86 -19.33 -10.87
N ASN A 114 10.60 -18.91 -11.03
CA ASN A 114 9.82 -18.26 -9.98
C ASN A 114 8.99 -19.24 -9.14
N GLY A 115 8.78 -20.47 -9.61
CA GLY A 115 7.93 -21.47 -8.97
C GLY A 115 8.68 -22.54 -8.16
N ASP A 116 9.96 -22.79 -8.45
CA ASP A 116 10.69 -23.91 -7.86
C ASP A 116 11.97 -23.47 -7.14
N SER A 117 11.78 -22.99 -5.92
CA SER A 117 12.85 -22.88 -4.91
C SER A 117 12.73 -24.00 -3.86
N SER A 118 12.10 -25.12 -4.23
CA SER A 118 11.93 -26.32 -3.40
C SER A 118 12.73 -27.50 -3.98
N THR A 119 14.05 -27.41 -3.93
CA THR A 119 14.90 -28.59 -4.16
C THR A 119 14.74 -29.61 -3.03
N HIS A 120 14.15 -30.76 -3.40
CA HIS A 120 14.41 -32.12 -2.94
C HIS A 120 14.16 -32.51 -1.48
N THR A 121 13.09 -33.28 -1.27
CA THR A 121 13.24 -34.66 -0.76
C THR A 121 12.24 -35.56 -1.46
N THR A 122 12.77 -36.52 -2.22
CA THR A 122 12.05 -37.65 -2.83
C THR A 122 11.54 -38.59 -1.75
N VAL A 123 10.24 -38.91 -1.72
CA VAL A 123 9.77 -40.31 -1.66
C VAL A 123 8.38 -40.38 -2.32
N ASP A 124 8.37 -41.10 -3.45
CA ASP A 124 7.36 -42.01 -3.99
C ASP A 124 5.88 -41.92 -3.57
N GLY A 125 5.00 -42.02 -4.56
CA GLY A 125 3.56 -42.25 -4.37
C GLY A 125 2.68 -41.25 -5.10
N GLY A 126 2.37 -41.55 -6.37
CA GLY A 126 1.59 -40.69 -7.25
C GLY A 126 0.27 -40.20 -6.66
N LEU A 127 0.06 -38.90 -6.80
CA LEU A 127 -1.23 -38.26 -7.05
C LEU A 127 -0.90 -36.96 -7.79
N GLU A 128 -1.25 -36.90 -9.06
CA GLU A 128 -1.42 -35.65 -9.78
C GLU A 128 -2.34 -34.74 -8.95
N LYS A 129 -1.76 -33.76 -8.26
CA LYS A 129 -2.52 -32.60 -7.80
C LYS A 129 -1.97 -31.41 -8.54
N LYS A 130 -2.68 -31.13 -9.64
CA LYS A 130 -2.90 -29.82 -10.26
C LYS A 130 -2.17 -28.72 -9.51
N SER A 131 -1.09 -28.23 -10.12
CA SER A 131 -0.65 -26.84 -9.99
C SER A 131 -1.89 -26.00 -9.74
N GLU A 132 -2.06 -25.50 -8.52
CA GLU A 132 -3.04 -24.46 -8.24
C GLU A 132 -2.76 -23.36 -9.25
N ALA A 133 -3.63 -23.27 -10.24
CA ALA A 133 -3.54 -22.28 -11.29
C ALA A 133 -3.35 -20.93 -10.60
N TYR A 134 -2.22 -20.29 -10.86
CA TYR A 134 -1.97 -18.91 -10.47
C TYR A 134 -3.27 -18.13 -10.75
N SER A 135 -3.94 -17.70 -9.68
CA SER A 135 -5.08 -16.80 -9.78
C SER A 135 -4.65 -15.65 -10.69
N SER A 136 -5.25 -15.59 -11.86
CA SER A 136 -4.80 -14.84 -13.04
C SER A 136 -5.10 -13.35 -12.96
N GLU A 137 -5.26 -12.79 -11.76
CA GLU A 137 -5.83 -11.46 -11.58
C GLU A 137 -4.84 -10.39 -11.11
N GLU A 138 -3.80 -10.78 -10.38
CA GLU A 138 -2.88 -9.85 -9.72
C GLU A 138 -1.47 -9.96 -10.29
N THR A 139 -0.77 -8.82 -10.36
CA THR A 139 0.68 -8.81 -10.62
C THR A 139 1.45 -9.25 -9.37
N PRO A 140 2.71 -9.73 -9.49
CA PRO A 140 3.54 -10.04 -8.31
C PRO A 140 3.67 -8.89 -7.31
N ASP A 141 3.75 -7.63 -7.76
CA ASP A 141 3.76 -6.45 -6.89
C ASP A 141 2.43 -6.29 -6.13
N GLU A 142 1.29 -6.48 -6.81
CA GLU A 142 -0.04 -6.47 -6.17
C GLU A 142 -0.18 -7.60 -5.13
N ALA A 143 0.30 -8.79 -5.45
CA ALA A 143 0.29 -9.94 -4.54
C ALA A 143 1.16 -9.68 -3.30
N LEU A 144 2.34 -9.05 -3.48
CA LEU A 144 3.22 -8.67 -2.37
C LEU A 144 2.57 -7.60 -1.48
N ASP A 145 1.97 -6.55 -2.06
CA ASP A 145 1.32 -5.49 -1.30
C ASP A 145 0.07 -5.99 -0.56
N ARG A 146 -0.68 -6.93 -1.15
CA ARG A 146 -1.76 -7.63 -0.47
C ARG A 146 -1.24 -8.42 0.73
N ALA A 147 -0.19 -9.22 0.53
CA ALA A 147 0.43 -9.98 1.62
C ALA A 147 0.97 -9.05 2.73
N PHE A 148 1.63 -7.96 2.36
CA PHE A 148 2.14 -6.96 3.30
C PHE A 148 1.00 -6.31 4.10
N SER A 149 -0.08 -5.93 3.44
CA SER A 149 -1.27 -5.37 4.09
C SER A 149 -1.91 -6.35 5.06
N SER A 150 -2.02 -7.64 4.69
CA SER A 150 -2.54 -8.68 5.58
C SER A 150 -1.65 -8.92 6.80
N ILE A 151 -0.32 -8.88 6.63
CA ILE A 151 0.64 -8.98 7.75
C ILE A 151 0.47 -7.80 8.70
N ASN A 152 0.36 -6.57 8.16
CA ASN A 152 0.19 -5.37 8.99
C ASN A 152 -1.18 -5.32 9.68
N MET A 153 -2.24 -5.80 9.04
CA MET A 153 -3.57 -5.87 9.65
C MET A 153 -3.56 -6.81 10.86
N ARG A 154 -2.97 -8.00 10.71
CA ARG A 154 -2.78 -8.92 11.84
C ARG A 154 -1.92 -8.30 12.95
N LEU A 155 -0.81 -7.63 12.58
CA LEU A 155 0.04 -6.96 13.56
C LEU A 155 -0.73 -5.85 14.29
N ALA A 156 -1.60 -5.11 13.60
CA ALA A 156 -2.42 -4.08 14.21
C ALA A 156 -3.38 -4.65 15.26
N ASP A 157 -4.01 -5.81 14.98
CA ASP A 157 -4.87 -6.51 15.93
C ASP A 157 -4.07 -7.01 17.16
N ASP A 158 -2.88 -7.57 16.94
CA ASP A 158 -1.97 -8.02 17.99
C ASP A 158 -1.54 -6.82 18.89
N LEU A 159 -1.21 -5.68 18.29
CA LEU A 159 -0.83 -4.45 19.02
C LEU A 159 -1.99 -3.89 19.83
N LEU A 160 -3.19 -3.81 19.24
CA LEU A 160 -4.37 -3.31 19.95
C LEU A 160 -4.69 -4.19 21.16
N SER A 161 -4.50 -5.51 21.04
CA SER A 161 -4.66 -6.46 22.13
C SER A 161 -3.68 -6.21 23.28
N GLU A 162 -2.42 -5.85 22.99
CA GLU A 162 -1.45 -5.45 24.02
C GLU A 162 -1.81 -4.11 24.65
N VAL A 163 -2.24 -3.12 23.86
CA VAL A 163 -2.67 -1.80 24.34
C VAL A 163 -3.86 -1.92 25.29
N LEU A 164 -4.82 -2.82 25.01
CA LEU A 164 -5.98 -3.04 25.87
C LEU A 164 -5.62 -3.58 27.27
N LYS A 165 -4.44 -4.20 27.45
CA LYS A 165 -3.96 -4.65 28.76
C LYS A 165 -3.48 -3.51 29.66
N LEU A 166 -3.24 -2.32 29.10
CA LEU A 166 -2.83 -1.15 29.86
C LEU A 166 -3.96 -0.67 30.78
N SER A 167 -3.59 -0.11 31.94
CA SER A 167 -4.55 0.65 32.76
C SER A 167 -4.95 1.95 32.04
N PRO A 168 -6.08 2.59 32.38
CA PRO A 168 -6.48 3.86 31.78
C PRO A 168 -5.38 4.94 31.84
N ILE A 169 -4.76 5.11 33.00
CA ILE A 169 -3.66 6.08 33.21
C ILE A 169 -2.43 5.71 32.37
N ALA A 170 -2.11 4.42 32.27
CA ALA A 170 -1.00 3.97 31.42
C ALA A 170 -1.30 4.20 29.93
N PHE A 171 -2.56 4.06 29.51
CA PHE A 171 -2.99 4.34 28.14
C PHE A 171 -2.90 5.82 27.79
N GLU A 172 -3.29 6.72 28.70
CA GLU A 172 -3.13 8.17 28.51
C GLU A 172 -1.66 8.52 28.22
N ARG A 173 -0.74 8.05 29.09
CA ARG A 173 0.70 8.25 28.87
C ARG A 173 1.19 7.62 27.57
N PHE A 174 0.74 6.40 27.25
CA PHE A 174 1.10 5.70 26.02
C PHE A 174 0.71 6.50 24.77
N VAL A 175 -0.46 7.12 24.76
CA VAL A 175 -0.91 7.98 23.65
C VAL A 175 0.02 9.19 23.52
N LEU A 176 0.36 9.84 24.63
CA LEU A 176 1.29 10.97 24.63
C LEU A 176 2.68 10.55 24.10
N ASP A 177 3.22 9.42 24.56
CA ASP A 177 4.51 8.87 24.09
C ASP A 177 4.49 8.58 22.58
N LEU A 178 3.38 8.05 22.05
CA LEU A 178 3.21 7.86 20.61
C LEU A 178 3.21 9.20 19.86
N MET A 179 2.49 10.22 20.35
CA MET A 179 2.49 11.54 19.72
C MET A 179 3.89 12.16 19.70
N ALA A 180 4.67 11.99 20.78
CA ALA A 180 6.06 12.39 20.83
C ALA A 180 6.93 11.65 19.79
N LYS A 181 6.73 10.33 19.64
CA LYS A 181 7.42 9.51 18.63
C LYS A 181 7.08 9.97 17.19
N MET A 182 5.87 10.49 16.99
CA MET A 182 5.43 11.08 15.73
C MET A 182 5.99 12.50 15.48
N GLY A 183 6.66 13.09 16.48
CA GLY A 183 7.32 14.39 16.39
C GLY A 183 6.54 15.56 17.02
N TYR A 184 5.38 15.31 17.64
CA TYR A 184 4.63 16.36 18.34
C TYR A 184 5.21 16.61 19.74
N GLY A 185 5.31 17.87 20.17
CA GLY A 185 5.82 18.22 21.51
C GLY A 185 7.31 17.90 21.77
N ALA A 186 8.05 17.44 20.77
CA ALA A 186 9.48 17.08 20.88
C ALA A 186 10.40 18.27 20.59
N PHE A 187 10.27 19.35 21.37
CA PHE A 187 11.07 20.57 21.22
C PHE A 187 11.94 20.81 22.46
N ASP A 188 13.16 21.33 22.26
CA ASP A 188 14.29 21.42 23.22
C ASP A 188 14.01 22.16 24.56
N SER A 189 12.78 22.63 24.78
CA SER A 189 12.34 23.23 26.04
C SER A 189 11.66 22.19 26.94
N ALA A 190 12.42 21.20 27.43
CA ALA A 190 12.11 20.29 28.54
C ALA A 190 10.64 19.81 28.72
N SER A 191 10.29 18.65 28.15
CA SER A 191 9.15 17.79 28.57
C SER A 191 7.77 18.48 28.63
N GLN A 192 7.34 19.08 27.52
CA GLN A 192 6.16 19.95 27.48
C GLN A 192 4.81 19.23 27.30
N MET A 193 4.78 17.91 27.46
CA MET A 193 3.53 17.18 27.59
C MET A 193 3.18 17.18 29.08
N THR A 194 2.27 18.05 29.50
CA THR A 194 1.80 18.08 30.88
C THR A 194 0.62 17.12 31.04
N PRO A 195 0.75 16.02 31.80
CA PRO A 195 -0.43 15.27 32.24
C PRO A 195 -1.24 16.19 33.17
N ILE A 196 -2.46 16.52 32.76
CA ILE A 196 -3.38 17.27 33.61
C ILE A 196 -4.18 16.24 34.41
N SER A 197 -3.84 16.11 35.69
CA SER A 197 -4.67 15.33 36.62
C SER A 197 -5.73 16.24 37.21
N GLY A 198 -7.01 15.99 36.87
CA GLY A 198 -8.14 16.48 37.66
C GLY A 198 -9.04 17.55 37.05
N ASP A 199 -8.91 17.90 35.76
CA ASP A 199 -9.77 18.95 35.18
C ASP A 199 -10.50 18.50 33.90
N GLU A 200 -11.83 18.56 33.95
CA GLU A 200 -12.79 18.67 32.84
C GLU A 200 -12.71 17.69 31.66
N GLY A 201 -11.87 16.65 31.72
CA GLY A 201 -11.76 15.63 30.67
C GLY A 201 -10.64 15.84 29.65
N ILE A 202 -9.60 16.60 29.98
CA ILE A 202 -8.37 16.71 29.16
C ILE A 202 -7.28 15.88 29.84
N ASP A 203 -6.69 14.93 29.10
CA ASP A 203 -5.69 14.00 29.63
C ASP A 203 -4.25 14.48 29.32
N GLY A 204 -4.07 15.36 28.32
CA GLY A 204 -2.78 15.99 28.03
C GLY A 204 -2.86 17.20 27.10
N ILE A 205 -1.79 18.00 27.08
CA ILE A 205 -1.62 19.13 26.15
C ILE A 205 -0.30 18.92 25.41
N ILE A 206 -0.32 19.11 24.10
CA ILE A 206 0.82 18.97 23.21
C ILE A 206 1.01 20.25 22.41
N MET A 207 2.24 20.74 22.28
CA MET A 207 2.55 21.81 21.34
C MET A 207 2.85 21.23 19.96
N GLU A 208 2.16 21.74 18.95
CA GLU A 208 2.38 21.37 17.55
C GLU A 208 3.66 22.01 16.98
N ASP A 209 4.00 23.21 17.46
CA ASP A 209 5.15 23.98 17.00
C ASP A 209 6.14 24.33 18.13
N LYS A 210 7.36 24.68 17.73
CA LYS A 210 8.49 25.00 18.65
C LYS A 210 8.23 26.19 19.57
N LEU A 211 7.39 27.13 19.15
CA LEU A 211 7.12 28.39 19.85
C LEU A 211 5.87 28.30 20.71
N GLY A 212 5.06 27.26 20.53
CA GLY A 212 3.88 26.95 21.35
C GLY A 212 2.66 27.80 21.03
N PHE A 213 2.53 28.28 19.80
CA PHE A 213 1.34 29.02 19.34
C PHE A 213 0.16 28.09 19.10
N ASP A 214 0.44 26.88 18.60
CA ASP A 214 -0.57 25.88 18.29
C ASP A 214 -0.54 24.77 19.35
N LEU A 215 -1.61 24.74 20.17
CA LEU A 215 -1.84 23.73 21.19
C LEU A 215 -2.79 22.65 20.68
N ILE A 216 -2.49 21.39 21.01
CA ILE A 216 -3.33 20.23 20.79
C ILE A 216 -3.73 19.68 22.15
N TYR A 217 -5.02 19.76 22.47
CA TYR A 217 -5.59 19.11 23.65
C TYR A 217 -5.89 17.66 23.32
N VAL A 218 -5.49 16.76 24.21
CA VAL A 218 -5.63 15.32 24.02
C VAL A 218 -6.57 14.76 25.08
N GLN A 219 -7.52 13.94 24.63
CA GLN A 219 -8.28 13.05 25.49
C GLN A 219 -8.09 11.61 25.01
N ALA A 220 -7.72 10.71 25.91
CA ALA A 220 -7.46 9.31 25.66
C ALA A 220 -8.41 8.45 26.50
N LYS A 221 -9.34 7.74 25.84
CA LYS A 221 -10.28 6.82 26.51
C LYS A 221 -10.04 5.37 26.11
N ARG A 222 -9.52 4.59 27.06
CA ARG A 222 -9.45 3.13 26.93
C ARG A 222 -10.83 2.52 27.18
N TYR A 223 -11.47 2.05 26.12
CA TYR A 223 -12.72 1.31 26.18
C TYR A 223 -12.55 -0.09 25.62
N ALA A 224 -13.36 -1.02 26.10
CA ALA A 224 -13.46 -2.35 25.49
C ALA A 224 -14.03 -2.23 24.07
N GLU A 225 -13.71 -3.19 23.22
CA GLU A 225 -14.00 -3.15 21.77
C GLU A 225 -15.51 -3.16 21.46
N ASP A 226 -16.32 -3.71 22.36
CA ASP A 226 -17.78 -3.77 22.29
C ASP A 226 -18.47 -2.43 22.60
N LYS A 227 -17.74 -1.49 23.23
CA LYS A 227 -18.22 -0.13 23.48
C LYS A 227 -17.86 0.76 22.30
N SER A 228 -18.76 1.66 21.92
CA SER A 228 -18.47 2.71 20.93
C SER A 228 -18.49 4.09 21.58
N VAL A 229 -17.68 5.00 21.05
CA VAL A 229 -17.64 6.40 21.45
C VAL A 229 -18.72 7.17 20.70
N GLY A 230 -19.63 7.77 21.46
CA GLY A 230 -20.78 8.48 20.95
C GLY A 230 -20.55 9.98 20.79
N ARG A 231 -21.52 10.65 20.17
CA ARG A 231 -21.55 12.13 20.15
C ARG A 231 -21.47 12.77 21.54
N PRO A 232 -22.12 12.24 22.60
CA PRO A 232 -22.02 12.83 23.95
C PRO A 232 -20.59 12.92 24.47
N ASP A 233 -19.76 11.90 24.23
CA ASP A 233 -18.35 11.89 24.66
C ASP A 233 -17.56 13.01 23.97
N ILE A 234 -17.73 13.15 22.65
CA ILE A 234 -17.07 14.20 21.87
C ILE A 234 -17.59 15.60 22.27
N GLN A 235 -18.88 15.72 22.56
CA GLN A 235 -19.48 16.98 23.00
C GLN A 235 -18.95 17.41 24.39
N ALA A 236 -18.78 16.47 25.31
CA ALA A 236 -18.15 16.74 26.60
C ALA A 236 -16.71 17.22 26.41
N PHE A 237 -15.95 16.58 25.52
CA PHE A 237 -14.58 16.99 25.19
C PHE A 237 -14.52 18.41 24.60
N VAL A 238 -15.39 18.70 23.62
CA VAL A 238 -15.49 20.05 23.02
C VAL A 238 -15.81 21.09 24.10
N GLY A 239 -16.70 20.77 25.04
CA GLY A 239 -17.00 21.63 26.18
C GLY A 239 -15.76 21.95 27.02
N ALA A 240 -14.92 20.96 27.30
CA ALA A 240 -13.71 21.10 28.10
C ALA A 240 -12.65 22.01 27.45
N ILE A 241 -12.55 22.01 26.11
CA ILE A 241 -11.58 22.82 25.37
C ILE A 241 -12.13 24.19 24.93
N THR A 242 -13.45 24.41 25.06
CA THR A 242 -14.10 25.64 24.60
C THR A 242 -13.50 26.86 25.31
N GLY A 243 -13.12 27.88 24.54
CA GLY A 243 -12.54 29.12 25.07
C GLY A 243 -11.04 29.04 25.43
N ARG A 244 -10.42 27.85 25.36
CA ARG A 244 -8.98 27.68 25.66
C ARG A 244 -8.07 27.96 24.47
N GLY A 245 -8.60 27.92 23.24
CA GLY A 245 -7.85 28.13 22.00
C GLY A 245 -6.91 26.96 21.67
N GLY A 246 -6.98 26.42 20.45
CA GLY A 246 -6.19 25.27 20.01
C GLY A 246 -7.02 24.19 19.32
N LYS A 247 -6.36 23.09 18.93
CA LYS A 247 -6.92 21.92 18.25
C LYS A 247 -7.24 20.81 19.26
N GLY A 248 -8.19 19.93 18.92
CA GLY A 248 -8.55 18.80 19.77
C GLY A 248 -8.21 17.46 19.12
N LEU A 249 -7.67 16.53 19.90
CA LEU A 249 -7.37 15.16 19.54
C LEU A 249 -8.05 14.20 20.52
N PHE A 250 -8.96 13.37 20.02
CA PHE A 250 -9.62 12.34 20.81
C PHE A 250 -9.12 10.96 20.37
N VAL A 251 -8.54 10.21 21.30
CA VAL A 251 -7.97 8.89 21.07
C VAL A 251 -8.74 7.84 21.87
N THR A 252 -9.05 6.71 21.24
CA THR A 252 -9.73 5.61 21.91
C THR A 252 -9.29 4.26 21.35
N THR A 253 -9.37 3.21 22.16
CA THR A 253 -9.18 1.83 21.70
C THR A 253 -10.45 1.25 21.05
N ALA A 254 -11.59 1.93 21.19
CA ALA A 254 -12.88 1.55 20.62
C ALA A 254 -13.11 2.18 19.24
N ARG A 255 -14.32 1.98 18.67
CA ARG A 255 -14.77 2.64 17.43
C ARG A 255 -15.62 3.87 17.75
N PHE A 256 -15.62 4.83 16.83
CA PHE A 256 -16.54 5.99 16.88
C PHE A 256 -17.83 5.70 16.12
N THR A 257 -18.95 6.18 16.65
CA THR A 257 -20.22 6.19 15.91
C THR A 257 -20.20 7.23 14.78
N GLU A 258 -20.97 7.02 13.71
CA GLU A 258 -21.08 8.01 12.62
C GLU A 258 -21.50 9.40 13.10
N LYS A 259 -22.37 9.45 14.12
CA LYS A 259 -22.80 10.70 14.76
C LYS A 259 -21.64 11.41 15.47
N ALA A 260 -20.74 10.66 16.11
CA ALA A 260 -19.54 11.21 16.74
C ALA A 260 -18.58 11.76 15.69
N ILE A 261 -18.31 11.00 14.63
CA ILE A 261 -17.43 11.41 13.52
C ILE A 261 -17.93 12.70 12.85
N THR A 262 -19.23 12.74 12.52
CA THR A 262 -19.85 13.90 11.88
C THR A 262 -19.78 15.14 12.76
N TYR A 263 -19.98 14.97 14.07
CA TYR A 263 -19.91 16.07 15.03
C TYR A 263 -18.46 16.56 15.22
N ALA A 264 -17.50 15.65 15.40
CA ALA A 264 -16.08 15.96 15.53
C ALA A 264 -15.56 16.79 14.34
N LYS A 265 -15.93 16.39 13.11
CA LYS A 265 -15.55 17.10 11.88
C LYS A 265 -16.02 18.56 11.86
N ARG A 266 -17.21 18.85 12.39
CA ARG A 266 -17.75 20.22 12.48
C ARG A 266 -17.07 21.07 13.55
N GLN A 267 -16.49 20.43 14.56
CA GLN A 267 -15.79 21.08 15.68
C GLN A 267 -14.27 21.04 15.50
N HIS A 268 -13.77 20.62 14.33
CA HIS A 268 -12.34 20.47 14.02
C HIS A 268 -11.58 19.58 15.02
N ILE A 269 -12.24 18.54 15.53
CA ILE A 269 -11.63 17.52 16.40
C ILE A 269 -11.12 16.36 15.55
N ILE A 270 -9.86 15.99 15.74
CA ILE A 270 -9.26 14.79 15.13
C ILE A 270 -9.59 13.59 16.00
N LEU A 271 -10.00 12.49 15.35
CA LEU A 271 -10.36 11.24 16.00
C LEU A 271 -9.35 10.14 15.63
N ILE A 272 -8.84 9.43 16.62
CA ILE A 272 -8.02 8.23 16.45
C ILE A 272 -8.71 7.06 17.16
N ASP A 273 -9.18 6.10 16.39
CA ASP A 273 -9.77 4.86 16.92
C ASP A 273 -8.69 3.77 17.10
N GLY A 274 -9.08 2.61 17.65
CA GLY A 274 -8.13 1.54 17.96
C GLY A 274 -7.35 1.04 16.73
N HIS A 275 -8.01 0.98 15.57
CA HIS A 275 -7.37 0.55 14.34
C HIS A 275 -6.37 1.60 13.83
N LYS A 276 -6.77 2.89 13.78
CA LYS A 276 -5.86 3.96 13.37
C LYS A 276 -4.69 4.12 14.34
N LEU A 277 -4.93 3.94 15.64
CA LEU A 277 -3.89 3.94 16.66
C LEU A 277 -2.82 2.88 16.35
N ALA A 278 -3.23 1.63 16.14
CA ALA A 278 -2.31 0.54 15.83
C ALA A 278 -1.56 0.75 14.50
N GLN A 279 -2.22 1.33 13.49
CA GLN A 279 -1.53 1.72 12.25
C GLN A 279 -0.44 2.76 12.48
N LEU A 280 -0.71 3.81 13.27
CA LEU A 280 0.27 4.84 13.61
C LEU A 280 1.45 4.24 14.40
N MET A 281 1.18 3.27 15.28
CA MET A 281 2.23 2.54 15.98
C MET A 281 3.17 1.81 15.01
N ILE A 282 2.63 1.11 14.01
CA ILE A 282 3.43 0.41 12.99
C ILE A 282 4.22 1.41 12.15
N GLU A 283 3.55 2.46 11.65
CA GLU A 283 4.12 3.49 10.77
C GLU A 283 5.31 4.21 11.41
N HIS A 284 5.22 4.52 12.71
CA HIS A 284 6.24 5.25 13.45
C HIS A 284 7.19 4.36 14.26
N GLY A 285 7.11 3.03 14.10
CA GLY A 285 7.99 2.09 14.79
C GLY A 285 7.84 2.12 16.31
N PHE A 286 6.61 2.31 16.82
CA PHE A 286 6.29 2.37 18.24
C PHE A 286 5.66 1.07 18.73
N GLY A 287 6.25 0.41 19.72
CA GLY A 287 5.77 -0.90 20.20
C GLY A 287 5.98 -2.06 19.22
N VAL A 288 6.76 -1.86 18.15
CA VAL A 288 7.07 -2.87 17.12
C VAL A 288 8.58 -3.02 16.93
N SER A 289 8.99 -4.15 16.34
CA SER A 289 10.38 -4.38 15.94
C SER A 289 10.44 -5.00 14.54
N THR A 290 11.45 -4.61 13.76
CA THR A 290 11.65 -5.14 12.41
C THR A 290 12.12 -6.58 12.47
N ARG A 291 11.29 -7.52 12.00
CA ARG A 291 11.64 -8.95 11.94
C ARG A 291 12.45 -9.32 10.70
N LYS A 292 12.13 -8.73 9.53
CA LYS A 292 12.76 -9.05 8.25
C LYS A 292 12.65 -7.86 7.29
N ILE A 293 13.65 -7.71 6.43
CA ILE A 293 13.69 -6.71 5.35
C ILE A 293 13.71 -7.45 4.02
N TYR A 294 12.87 -7.01 3.08
CA TYR A 294 12.85 -7.47 1.69
C TYR A 294 13.22 -6.29 0.78
N GLU A 295 14.36 -6.39 0.10
CA GLU A 295 14.81 -5.37 -0.86
C GLU A 295 14.42 -5.77 -2.28
N ILE A 296 13.67 -4.91 -2.98
CA ILE A 296 13.37 -5.07 -4.40
C ILE A 296 14.29 -4.14 -5.17
N LYS A 297 15.16 -4.72 -5.99
CA LYS A 297 16.10 -3.95 -6.82
C LYS A 297 15.47 -3.67 -8.19
N ALA A 298 15.71 -2.47 -8.69
CA ALA A 298 15.42 -2.10 -10.06
C ALA A 298 16.74 -1.93 -10.83
N VAL A 299 16.66 -2.00 -12.16
CA VAL A 299 17.82 -1.71 -13.02
C VAL A 299 18.21 -0.24 -12.83
N ASP A 300 19.46 0.00 -12.45
CA ASP A 300 20.07 1.32 -12.50
C ASP A 300 20.49 1.65 -13.94
N SER A 301 19.47 2.11 -14.65
CA SER A 301 19.53 3.05 -15.74
C SER A 301 20.89 3.62 -16.14
N ASP A 302 21.48 4.39 -15.24
CA ASP A 302 22.47 5.40 -15.58
C ASP A 302 23.83 4.73 -15.67
N VAL A 303 24.05 3.73 -14.81
CA VAL A 303 25.21 2.84 -14.87
C VAL A 303 25.36 2.19 -16.24
N PHE A 304 24.29 1.70 -16.86
CA PHE A 304 24.40 1.03 -18.16
C PHE A 304 24.58 2.00 -19.33
N ASN A 305 24.08 3.23 -19.23
CA ASN A 305 24.27 4.23 -20.28
C ASN A 305 25.75 4.66 -20.40
N GLU A 306 26.53 4.59 -19.31
CA GLU A 306 27.97 4.87 -19.31
C GLU A 306 28.81 3.85 -20.10
N TYR A 307 28.25 2.68 -20.41
CA TYR A 307 28.93 1.61 -21.18
C TYR A 307 28.44 1.49 -22.62
N VAL A 308 27.60 2.42 -23.09
CA VAL A 308 27.20 2.46 -24.50
C VAL A 308 28.25 3.24 -25.26
N ASP A 309 29.00 2.57 -26.14
CA ASP A 309 29.95 3.21 -27.04
C ASP A 309 29.22 4.25 -27.90
N GLU A 310 29.79 5.45 -28.05
CA GLU A 310 29.31 6.44 -29.02
C GLU A 310 29.58 5.91 -30.44
N GLU A 311 28.53 5.44 -31.14
CA GLU A 311 28.56 5.10 -32.57
C GLU A 311 28.72 6.32 -33.48
#